data_AF-A0A9D2HFZ7-F1
#
_entry.id   AF-A0A9D2HFZ7-F1
#
_cell.length_a   1.000
_cell.length_b   1.000
_cell.length_c   1.000
_cell.angle_alpha   90.00
_cell.angle_beta   90.00
_cell.angle_gamma   90.00
#
_symmetry.space_group_name_H-M   'P 1'
#
loop_
_entity.id
_entity.type
_entity.pdbx_description
1 polymer ?
#
loop_
_entity_poly.entity_id
_entity_poly.type
_entity_poly.pdbx_seq_one_letter_code
_entity_poly.pdbx_strand_id
1 'polypeptide(L)'
;MYAKFTDDLITGNEMIDGQHKELIEKINGLMRACDERADKAGAVKMLNYLADYTEYHFKEEEGLQESIGYPGIEEHKKKHEELKQTVKELHDMLEEEEGPSDAFVAKVNEKVTEWLYYHIKTFDRSVAEYKFMRGNVERI
;
A
#
# COMPACT_ATOMS: atom_id res chain seq x y z
N MET A 1 -0.19 -2.78 17.42
CA MET A 1 -1.51 -3.25 16.92
C MET A 1 -1.36 -3.52 15.44
N TYR A 2 -1.80 -4.68 14.95
CA TYR A 2 -1.63 -5.04 13.53
C TYR A 2 -2.80 -4.52 12.69
N ALA A 3 -2.50 -4.17 11.44
CA ALA A 3 -3.48 -3.79 10.44
C ALA A 3 -4.41 -4.96 10.12
N LYS A 4 -5.66 -4.66 9.74
CA LYS A 4 -6.69 -5.64 9.42
C LYS A 4 -7.43 -5.19 8.17
N PHE A 5 -7.66 -6.13 7.27
CA PHE A 5 -8.57 -5.91 6.14
C PHE A 5 -10.02 -6.04 6.64
N THR A 6 -10.72 -4.91 6.73
CA THR A 6 -12.12 -4.82 7.18
C THR A 6 -13.06 -4.50 6.02
N ASP A 7 -14.36 -4.71 6.21
CA ASP A 7 -15.36 -4.56 5.15
C ASP A 7 -15.38 -3.15 4.53
N ASP A 8 -15.02 -2.12 5.29
CA ASP A 8 -14.93 -0.74 4.80
C ASP A 8 -13.73 -0.48 3.87
N LEU A 9 -12.84 -1.46 3.69
CA LEU A 9 -11.73 -1.45 2.73
C LEU A 9 -12.06 -2.22 1.43
N ILE A 10 -13.21 -2.87 1.35
CA ILE A 10 -13.65 -3.56 0.13
C ILE A 10 -13.99 -2.52 -0.94
N THR A 11 -13.35 -2.63 -2.10
CA THR A 11 -13.61 -1.79 -3.28
C THR A 11 -14.63 -2.43 -4.23
N GLY A 12 -14.81 -3.75 -4.15
CA GLY A 12 -15.65 -4.52 -5.06
C GLY A 12 -14.94 -4.95 -6.35
N ASN A 13 -13.63 -4.68 -6.44
CA ASN A 13 -12.77 -5.19 -7.50
C ASN A 13 -11.85 -6.28 -6.92
N GLU A 14 -12.06 -7.53 -7.33
CA GLU A 14 -11.37 -8.70 -6.76
C GLU A 14 -9.84 -8.63 -6.86
N MET A 15 -9.30 -8.04 -7.94
CA MET A 15 -7.86 -7.88 -8.11
C MET A 15 -7.30 -6.90 -7.06
N ILE A 16 -7.93 -5.72 -6.94
CA ILE A 16 -7.53 -4.67 -6.00
C ILE A 16 -7.67 -5.18 -4.56
N ASP A 17 -8.82 -5.75 -4.20
CA ASP A 17 -9.08 -6.26 -2.85
C ASP A 17 -8.14 -7.40 -2.45
N GLY A 18 -7.75 -8.25 -3.42
CA GLY A 18 -6.75 -9.31 -3.21
C GLY A 18 -5.36 -8.73 -2.90
N GLN A 19 -4.93 -7.72 -3.65
CA GLN A 19 -3.63 -7.08 -3.45
C GLN A 19 -3.58 -6.26 -2.15
N HIS A 20 -4.66 -5.58 -1.76
CA HIS A 20 -4.73 -4.86 -0.49
C HIS A 20 -4.57 -5.78 0.73
N LYS A 21 -5.16 -6.98 0.69
CA LYS A 21 -4.99 -7.98 1.76
C LYS A 21 -3.53 -8.38 1.91
N GLU A 22 -2.84 -8.62 0.80
CA GLU A 22 -1.43 -8.98 0.81
C GLU A 22 -0.54 -7.80 1.28
N LEU A 23 -0.83 -6.56 0.86
CA LEU A 23 -0.14 -5.36 1.36
C LEU A 23 -0.26 -5.23 2.89
N ILE A 24 -1.47 -5.41 3.43
CA ILE A 24 -1.70 -5.40 4.88
C ILE A 24 -0.89 -6.49 5.57
N GLU A 25 -0.78 -7.69 4.98
CA GLU A 25 0.06 -8.75 5.52
C GLU A 25 1.57 -8.45 5.45
N LYS A 26 2.05 -7.76 4.41
CA LYS A 26 3.43 -7.27 4.35
C LYS A 26 3.72 -6.24 5.45
N ILE A 27 2.82 -5.28 5.64
CA ILE A 27 2.90 -4.28 6.72
C ILE A 27 2.94 -4.99 8.08
N ASN A 28 2.02 -5.94 8.31
CA ASN A 28 2.00 -6.72 9.54
C ASN A 28 3.28 -7.54 9.74
N GLY A 29 3.86 -8.07 8.66
CA GLY A 29 5.15 -8.75 8.68
C GLY A 29 6.29 -7.85 9.14
N LEU A 30 6.36 -6.62 8.64
CA LEU A 30 7.33 -5.63 9.08
C LEU A 30 7.12 -5.26 10.56
N MET A 31 5.88 -5.00 10.96
CA MET A 31 5.55 -4.65 12.35
C MET A 31 5.89 -5.78 13.34
N ARG A 32 5.66 -7.04 12.97
CA ARG A 32 6.09 -8.20 13.76
C ARG A 32 7.61 -8.26 13.93
N ALA A 33 8.37 -8.00 12.85
CA ALA A 33 9.83 -7.96 12.94
C ALA A 33 10.30 -6.84 13.89
N CYS A 34 9.62 -5.70 13.92
CA CYS A 34 9.90 -4.65 14.90
C CYS A 34 9.57 -5.08 16.35
N ASP A 35 8.40 -5.68 16.59
CA ASP A 35 7.94 -6.10 17.92
C ASP A 35 8.82 -7.21 18.52
N GLU A 36 9.25 -8.17 17.71
CA GLU A 36 10.08 -9.30 18.12
C GLU A 36 11.55 -8.90 18.34
N ARG A 37 11.88 -7.61 18.21
CA ARG A 37 13.26 -7.07 18.23
C ARG A 37 14.15 -7.81 17.26
N ALA A 38 13.64 -8.07 16.05
CA ALA A 38 14.49 -8.54 14.97
C ALA A 38 15.67 -7.59 14.83
N ASP A 39 16.83 -8.16 14.49
CA ASP A 39 17.98 -7.34 14.15
C ASP A 39 17.66 -6.46 12.93
N LYS A 40 18.50 -5.44 12.69
CA LYS A 40 18.42 -4.58 11.51
C LYS A 40 18.20 -5.36 10.22
N ALA A 41 18.87 -6.50 10.04
CA ALA A 41 18.76 -7.31 8.83
C ALA A 41 17.35 -7.89 8.64
N GLY A 42 16.71 -8.36 9.73
CA GLY A 42 15.33 -8.81 9.72
C GLY A 42 14.35 -7.70 9.33
N ALA A 43 14.47 -6.51 9.92
CA ALA A 43 13.63 -5.37 9.60
C ALA A 43 13.80 -4.91 8.14
N VAL A 44 15.05 -4.80 7.67
CA VAL A 44 15.38 -4.43 6.28
C VAL A 44 14.79 -5.44 5.29
N LYS A 45 14.90 -6.75 5.59
CA LYS A 45 14.31 -7.79 4.75
C LYS A 45 12.80 -7.63 4.61
N MET A 46 12.10 -7.36 5.71
CA MET A 46 10.64 -7.20 5.67
C MET A 46 10.23 -5.89 4.99
N LEU A 47 11.01 -4.82 5.15
CA LEU A 47 10.78 -3.56 4.44
C LEU A 47 10.98 -3.72 2.92
N ASN A 48 12.00 -4.47 2.48
CA ASN A 48 12.18 -4.80 1.06
C ASN A 48 10.97 -5.55 0.49
N TYR A 49 10.44 -6.54 1.23
CA TYR A 49 9.23 -7.26 0.79
C TYR A 49 7.99 -6.37 0.68
N LEU A 50 7.87 -5.38 1.57
CA LEU A 50 6.82 -4.38 1.47
C LEU A 50 7.05 -3.44 0.28
N ALA A 51 8.29 -3.02 0.02
CA ALA A 51 8.66 -2.16 -1.10
C ALA A 51 8.36 -2.83 -2.45
N ASP A 52 8.83 -4.07 -2.63
CA ASP A 52 8.63 -4.85 -3.85
C ASP A 52 7.14 -5.05 -4.15
N TYR A 53 6.35 -5.35 -3.12
CA TYR A 53 4.93 -5.60 -3.28
C TYR A 53 4.13 -4.32 -3.52
N THR A 54 4.52 -3.20 -2.88
CA THR A 54 3.96 -1.87 -3.15
C THR A 54 4.17 -1.47 -4.62
N GLU A 55 5.38 -1.65 -5.15
CA GLU A 55 5.66 -1.36 -6.57
C GLU A 55 4.85 -2.24 -7.52
N TYR A 56 4.74 -3.54 -7.22
CA TYR A 56 3.92 -4.46 -8.00
C TYR A 56 2.44 -4.04 -8.00
N HIS A 57 1.86 -3.78 -6.83
CA HIS A 57 0.46 -3.37 -6.70
C HIS A 57 0.16 -2.08 -7.47
N PHE A 58 0.98 -1.04 -7.26
CA PHE A 58 0.79 0.24 -7.94
C PHE A 58 0.88 0.11 -9.46
N LYS A 59 1.81 -0.70 -9.97
CA LYS A 59 1.91 -0.96 -11.41
C LYS A 59 0.66 -1.64 -11.97
N GLU A 60 0.12 -2.64 -11.27
CA GLU A 60 -1.09 -3.34 -11.71
C GLU A 60 -2.32 -2.41 -11.68
N GLU A 61 -2.45 -1.59 -10.64
CA GLU A 61 -3.56 -0.64 -10.52
C GLU A 61 -3.46 0.50 -11.54
N GLU A 62 -2.27 1.05 -11.77
CA GLU A 62 -2.04 2.05 -12.81
C GLU A 62 -2.32 1.47 -14.20
N GLY A 63 -1.87 0.24 -14.47
CA GLY A 63 -2.19 -0.47 -15.71
C GLY A 63 -3.70 -0.69 -15.90
N LEU A 64 -4.42 -1.01 -14.83
CA LEU A 64 -5.88 -1.06 -14.85
C LEU A 64 -6.46 0.32 -15.18
N GLN A 65 -6.03 1.38 -14.50
CA GLN A 65 -6.49 2.76 -14.73
C GLN A 65 -6.27 3.19 -16.18
N GLU A 66 -5.11 2.90 -16.75
CA GLU A 66 -4.79 3.16 -18.17
C GLU A 66 -5.73 2.40 -19.10
N SER A 67 -5.91 1.09 -18.87
CA SER A 67 -6.77 0.25 -19.71
C SER A 67 -8.23 0.70 -19.72
N ILE A 68 -8.71 1.27 -18.60
CA ILE A 68 -10.08 1.76 -18.48
C ILE A 68 -10.23 3.24 -18.83
N GLY A 69 -9.13 3.95 -19.13
CA GLY A 69 -9.14 5.39 -19.39
C GLY A 69 -9.59 6.21 -18.18
N TYR A 70 -9.20 5.81 -16.97
CA TYR A 70 -9.60 6.48 -15.74
C TYR A 70 -9.07 7.94 -15.71
N PRO A 71 -9.95 8.95 -15.58
CA PRO A 71 -9.55 10.35 -15.72
C PRO A 71 -8.68 10.88 -14.56
N GLY A 72 -8.72 10.22 -13.40
CA GLY A 72 -7.97 10.63 -12.20
C GLY A 72 -6.55 10.05 -12.09
N ILE A 73 -6.06 9.36 -13.12
CA ILE A 73 -4.81 8.59 -13.05
C ILE A 73 -3.58 9.42 -12.64
N GLU A 74 -3.46 10.65 -13.13
CA GLU A 74 -2.31 11.51 -12.81
C GLU A 74 -2.25 11.91 -11.33
N GLU A 75 -3.40 12.19 -10.72
CA GLU A 75 -3.50 12.46 -9.28
C GLU A 75 -3.22 11.20 -8.46
N HIS A 76 -3.70 10.05 -8.94
CA HIS A 76 -3.50 8.75 -8.31
C HIS A 76 -2.01 8.37 -8.29
N LYS A 77 -1.30 8.48 -9.43
CA LYS A 77 0.15 8.22 -9.53
C LYS A 77 0.97 9.08 -8.57
N LYS A 78 0.59 10.35 -8.36
CA LYS A 78 1.27 11.20 -7.36
C LYS A 78 1.16 10.63 -5.94
N LYS A 79 0.01 10.07 -5.58
CA LYS A 79 -0.18 9.40 -4.28
C LYS A 79 0.70 8.16 -4.15
N HIS A 80 0.79 7.36 -5.20
CA HIS A 80 1.73 6.23 -5.21
C HIS A 80 3.18 6.67 -4.99
N GLU A 81 3.63 7.72 -5.70
CA GLU A 81 4.99 8.25 -5.54
C GLU A 81 5.26 8.81 -4.13
N GLU A 82 4.26 9.43 -3.47
CA GLU A 82 4.36 9.84 -2.05
C GLU A 82 4.65 8.64 -1.13
N LEU A 83 3.96 7.50 -1.33
CA LEU A 83 4.22 6.30 -0.52
C LEU A 83 5.58 5.67 -0.86
N LYS A 84 5.96 5.59 -2.13
CA LYS A 84 7.29 5.06 -2.53
C LYS A 84 8.42 5.86 -1.89
N GLN A 85 8.30 7.19 -1.86
CA GLN A 85 9.27 8.05 -1.18
C GLN A 85 9.30 7.80 0.33
N THR A 86 8.13 7.58 0.96
CA THR A 86 8.05 7.19 2.38
C THR A 86 8.78 5.88 2.65
N VAL A 87 8.60 4.86 1.80
CA VAL A 87 9.28 3.55 1.94
C VAL A 87 10.79 3.70 1.81
N LYS A 88 11.26 4.56 0.92
CA LYS A 88 12.69 4.90 0.80
C LYS A 88 13.23 5.55 2.08
N GLU A 89 12.50 6.52 2.65
CA GLU A 89 12.92 7.15 3.90
C GLU A 89 12.97 6.16 5.08
N LEU A 90 12.08 5.16 5.10
CA LEU A 90 12.13 4.07 6.09
C LEU A 90 13.39 3.20 5.90
N HIS A 91 13.84 2.99 4.67
CA HIS A 91 15.11 2.32 4.40
C HIS A 91 16.29 3.11 4.97
N ASP A 92 16.34 4.41 4.69
CA ASP A 92 17.39 5.30 5.18
C ASP A 92 17.45 5.28 6.72
N MET A 93 16.30 5.31 7.40
CA MET A 93 16.23 5.21 8.87
C MET A 93 16.83 3.89 9.40
N LEU A 94 16.54 2.75 8.77
CA LEU A 94 17.12 1.47 9.19
C LEU A 94 18.63 1.43 8.90
N GLU A 95 19.11 2.08 7.85
CA GLU A 95 20.53 2.15 7.52
C GLU A 95 21.32 3.01 8.50
N GLU A 96 20.75 4.10 8.99
CA GLU A 96 21.38 5.01 9.95
C GLU A 96 21.39 4.46 11.39
N GLU A 97 20.44 3.59 11.74
CA GLU A 97 20.29 3.04 13.09
C GLU A 97 20.76 1.57 13.21
N GLU A 98 20.93 1.06 14.43
CA GLU A 98 21.27 -0.37 14.67
C GLU A 98 20.05 -1.32 14.57
N GLY A 99 18.88 -0.80 14.19
CA GLY A 99 17.63 -1.54 14.08
C GLY A 99 16.42 -0.62 14.09
N PRO A 100 15.19 -1.15 14.12
CA PRO A 100 13.97 -0.34 14.14
C PRO A 100 13.80 0.40 15.48
N SER A 101 13.86 1.73 15.47
CA SER A 101 13.50 2.57 16.61
C SER A 101 11.99 2.78 16.77
N ASP A 102 11.59 3.33 17.91
CA ASP A 102 10.20 3.77 18.13
C ASP A 102 9.75 4.80 17.08
N ALA A 103 10.66 5.65 16.59
CA ALA A 103 10.38 6.61 15.53
C ALA A 103 10.12 5.92 14.18
N PHE A 104 10.89 4.89 13.86
CA PHE A 104 10.64 4.04 12.68
C PHE A 104 9.25 3.42 12.75
N VAL A 105 8.92 2.78 13.87
CA VAL A 105 7.63 2.10 14.09
C VAL A 105 6.47 3.10 14.01
N ALA A 106 6.61 4.28 14.61
CA ALA A 106 5.60 5.34 14.51
C ALA A 106 5.37 5.79 13.06
N LYS A 107 6.46 5.95 12.29
CA LYS A 107 6.38 6.36 10.88
C LYS A 107 5.74 5.29 9.99
N VAL A 108 6.00 4.00 10.23
CA VAL A 108 5.31 2.89 9.52
C VAL A 108 3.80 2.93 9.79
N ASN A 109 3.38 3.17 11.04
CA ASN A 109 1.95 3.26 11.35
C ASN A 109 1.30 4.46 10.65
N GLU A 110 1.84 5.66 10.81
CA GLU A 110 1.22 6.89 10.28
C GLU A 110 1.33 6.98 8.74
N LYS A 111 2.53 6.78 8.19
CA LYS A 111 2.80 7.11 6.79
C LYS A 111 2.61 5.94 5.83
N VAL A 112 2.48 4.72 6.34
CA VAL A 112 2.19 3.54 5.51
C VAL A 112 0.81 2.98 5.83
N THR A 113 0.53 2.66 7.09
CA THR A 113 -0.72 1.96 7.45
C THR A 113 -1.94 2.87 7.34
N GLU A 114 -1.91 4.04 7.97
CA GLU A 114 -3.03 4.99 7.89
C GLU A 114 -3.17 5.58 6.49
N TRP A 115 -2.05 5.85 5.81
CA TRP A 115 -2.04 6.25 4.41
C TRP A 115 -2.74 5.21 3.54
N LEU A 116 -2.41 3.92 3.68
CA LEU A 116 -3.02 2.85 2.88
C LEU A 116 -4.53 2.81 3.09
N TYR A 117 -5.00 2.85 4.34
CA TYR A 117 -6.45 2.87 4.60
C TYR A 117 -7.14 4.08 4.00
N TYR A 118 -6.53 5.26 4.08
CA TYR A 118 -7.08 6.46 3.45
C TYR A 118 -7.14 6.30 1.93
N HIS A 119 -6.05 5.83 1.33
CA HIS A 119 -5.93 5.62 -0.12
C HIS A 119 -7.01 4.67 -0.65
N ILE A 120 -7.13 3.48 -0.04
CA ILE A 120 -8.14 2.47 -0.38
C ILE A 120 -9.56 3.05 -0.34
N LYS A 121 -9.89 3.77 0.73
CA LYS A 121 -11.25 4.28 0.95
C LYS A 121 -11.62 5.42 0.01
N THR A 122 -10.65 6.06 -0.64
CA THR A 122 -10.86 7.27 -1.43
C THR A 122 -10.46 7.09 -2.89
N PHE A 123 -9.18 6.84 -3.18
CA PHE A 123 -8.65 6.75 -4.54
C PHE A 123 -9.05 5.41 -5.19
N ASP A 124 -8.72 4.28 -4.56
CA ASP A 124 -8.87 2.95 -5.17
C ASP A 124 -10.35 2.58 -5.32
N ARG A 125 -11.16 2.96 -4.33
CA ARG A 125 -12.63 2.86 -4.43
C ARG A 125 -13.18 3.65 -5.62
N SER A 126 -12.66 4.86 -5.89
CA SER A 126 -13.08 5.64 -7.05
C SER A 126 -12.71 4.97 -8.38
N VAL A 127 -11.56 4.28 -8.45
CA VAL A 127 -11.15 3.48 -9.61
C VAL A 127 -12.10 2.29 -9.81
N ALA A 128 -12.41 1.55 -8.74
CA ALA A 128 -13.30 0.40 -8.79
C ALA A 128 -14.73 0.79 -9.22
N GLU A 129 -15.27 1.88 -8.67
CA GLU A 129 -16.58 2.42 -9.04
C GLU A 129 -16.63 2.84 -10.52
N TYR A 130 -15.59 3.55 -11.00
CA TYR A 130 -15.50 3.94 -12.41
C TYR A 130 -15.46 2.72 -13.34
N LYS A 131 -14.67 1.70 -13.02
CA LYS A 131 -14.62 0.44 -13.76
C LYS A 131 -15.98 -0.24 -13.83
N PHE A 132 -16.70 -0.30 -12.71
CA PHE A 132 -18.04 -0.89 -12.64
C PHE A 132 -19.02 -0.14 -13.53
N MET A 133 -19.04 1.20 -13.45
CA MET A 133 -19.92 2.02 -14.30
C MET A 133 -19.61 1.83 -15.79
N ARG A 134 -18.34 1.86 -16.20
CA ARG A 134 -17.94 1.69 -17.60
C ARG A 134 -18.34 0.32 -18.16
N GLY A 135 -18.10 -0.76 -17.40
CA GLY A 135 -18.45 -2.11 -17.82
C GLY A 135 -19.96 -2.37 -17.93
N ASN A 136 -20.80 -1.56 -17.27
CA ASN A 136 -22.25 -1.64 -17.42
C ASN A 136 -22.76 -0.82 -18.62
N VAL A 137 -22.10 0.29 -18.98
CA VAL A 137 -22.45 1.07 -20.18
C VAL A 137 -22.22 0.26 -21.46
N GLU A 138 -21.16 -0.55 -21.50
CA GLU A 138 -20.86 -1.43 -22.65
C GLU A 138 -21.83 -2.63 -22.78
N ARG A 139 -22.71 -2.85 -21.80
CA ARG A 139 -23.70 -3.95 -21.80
C ARG A 139 -25.11 -3.52 -22.26
N ILE A 140 -25.30 -2.24 -22.56
CA ILE A 140 -26.57 -1.65 -23.06
C ILE A 140 -26.42 -1.37 -24.55
#